data_AF-A0A928UAI3-F1
#
_entry.id   AF-A0A928UAI3-F1
#
_cell.length_a   1.000
_cell.length_b   1.000
_cell.length_c   1.000
_cell.angle_alpha   90.00
_cell.angle_beta   90.00
_cell.angle_gamma   90.00
#
_symmetry.space_group_name_H-M   'P 1'
#
loop_
_entity.id
_entity.type
_entity.pdbx_description
1 polymer ?
#
loop_
_entity_poly.entity_id
_entity_poly.type
_entity_poly.pdbx_seq_one_letter_code
_entity_poly.pdbx_strand_id
1 'polypeptide(L)'
;MTFYCPECWKEINAVEETCPFCNADILKYEGMDYEKKLINALRHTEPETVLRAVYIVGRLKSEKAVKPLITLFKKTDSTFLKIAILNTLWEIGIPTSVEFIVNRSDLEVGIVGRTARDLTYRHITKSQ
;
A
#
# COMPACT_ATOMS: atom_id res chain seq x y z
N MET A 1 5.32 -9.11 -22.69
CA MET A 1 5.32 -8.86 -21.25
C MET A 1 6.01 -7.52 -21.04
N THR A 2 5.41 -6.59 -20.31
CA THR A 2 5.97 -5.25 -20.09
C THR A 2 6.83 -5.28 -18.82
N PHE A 3 8.01 -4.66 -18.86
CA PHE A 3 8.93 -4.58 -17.72
C PHE A 3 9.07 -3.13 -17.27
N TYR A 4 9.07 -2.91 -15.96
CA TYR A 4 9.20 -1.59 -15.36
C TYR A 4 10.42 -1.56 -14.45
N CYS A 5 11.13 -0.44 -14.45
CA CYS A 5 12.16 -0.20 -13.45
C CYS A 5 11.52 -0.12 -12.05
N PRO A 6 12.01 -0.88 -11.06
CA PRO A 6 11.40 -0.94 -9.72
C PRO A 6 11.60 0.33 -8.88
N GLU A 7 12.42 1.28 -9.31
CA GLU A 7 12.60 2.56 -8.62
C GLU A 7 11.84 3.71 -9.29
N CYS A 8 11.99 3.89 -10.60
CA CYS A 8 11.38 5.02 -11.30
C CYS A 8 10.10 4.69 -12.08
N TRP A 9 9.70 3.41 -12.14
CA TRP A 9 8.50 2.92 -12.83
C TRP A 9 8.36 3.32 -14.30
N LYS A 10 9.49 3.58 -14.96
CA LYS A 10 9.53 3.73 -16.42
C LYS A 10 9.65 2.34 -17.06
N GLU A 11 9.02 2.19 -18.21
CA GLU A 11 9.12 0.98 -19.02
C GLU A 11 10.56 0.78 -19.50
N ILE A 12 11.06 -0.43 -19.37
CA ILE A 12 12.43 -0.84 -19.71
C ILE A 12 12.39 -2.15 -20.51
N ASN A 13 13.50 -2.51 -21.16
CA ASN A 13 13.65 -3.82 -21.77
C ASN A 13 13.91 -4.88 -20.69
N ALA A 14 13.53 -6.13 -20.97
CA ALA A 14 13.70 -7.26 -20.04
C ALA A 14 15.17 -7.57 -19.68
N VAL A 15 16.11 -7.13 -20.51
CA VAL A 15 17.54 -7.45 -20.43
C VAL A 15 18.38 -6.34 -19.80
N GLU A 16 17.77 -5.23 -19.37
CA GLU A 16 18.50 -4.13 -18.75
C GLU A 16 18.94 -4.53 -17.33
N GLU A 17 20.25 -4.61 -17.09
CA GLU A 17 20.79 -4.79 -15.73
C GLU A 17 20.79 -3.47 -14.94
N THR A 18 20.84 -2.34 -15.64
CA THR A 18 20.80 -0.99 -15.07
C THR A 18 19.74 -0.16 -15.78
N CYS A 19 18.90 0.54 -15.03
CA CYS A 19 17.84 1.35 -15.62
C CYS A 19 18.43 2.56 -16.38
N PRO A 20 18.11 2.74 -17.68
CA PRO A 20 18.66 3.83 -18.49
C PRO A 20 18.13 5.22 -18.09
N PHE A 21 17.12 5.28 -17.22
CA PHE A 21 16.46 6.53 -16.83
C PHE A 21 16.81 7.05 -15.45
N CYS A 22 17.17 6.16 -14.52
CA CYS A 22 17.48 6.53 -13.13
C CYS A 22 18.74 5.86 -12.59
N ASN A 23 19.44 5.08 -13.42
CA ASN A 23 20.69 4.40 -13.09
C ASN A 23 20.57 3.35 -11.96
N ALA A 24 19.35 2.92 -11.63
CA ALA A 24 19.11 1.87 -10.64
C ALA A 24 19.61 0.52 -11.15
N ASP A 25 20.31 -0.22 -10.29
CA ASP A 25 20.71 -1.61 -10.52
C ASP A 25 19.49 -2.53 -10.37
N ILE A 26 19.01 -3.07 -11.48
CA ILE A 26 17.78 -3.87 -11.57
C ILE A 26 18.00 -5.29 -11.01
N LEU A 27 19.22 -5.82 -11.10
CA LEU A 27 19.55 -7.17 -10.64
C LEU A 27 19.34 -7.32 -9.13
N LYS A 28 19.50 -6.24 -8.35
CA LYS A 28 19.17 -6.21 -6.91
C LYS A 28 17.72 -6.61 -6.60
N TYR A 29 16.81 -6.49 -7.56
CA TYR A 29 15.40 -6.78 -7.37
C TYR A 29 15.03 -8.20 -7.80
N GLU A 30 15.87 -8.92 -8.55
CA GLU A 30 15.58 -10.31 -8.94
C GLU A 30 15.49 -11.22 -7.72
N GLY A 31 16.50 -11.17 -6.84
CA GLY A 31 16.57 -11.90 -5.58
C GLY A 31 15.79 -11.26 -4.43
N MET A 32 15.06 -10.17 -4.67
CA MET A 32 14.30 -9.51 -3.61
C MET A 32 13.13 -10.39 -3.16
N ASP A 33 12.96 -10.47 -1.84
CA ASP A 33 11.85 -11.14 -1.19
C ASP A 33 10.49 -10.63 -1.73
N TYR A 34 9.53 -11.56 -1.85
CA TYR A 34 8.22 -11.27 -2.43
C TYR A 34 7.45 -10.19 -1.66
N GLU A 35 7.49 -10.19 -0.33
CA GLU A 35 6.86 -9.16 0.50
C GLU A 35 7.46 -7.78 0.20
N LYS A 36 8.79 -7.69 0.06
CA LYS A 36 9.48 -6.45 -0.29
C LYS A 36 9.10 -5.96 -1.69
N LYS A 37 8.97 -6.86 -2.67
CA LYS A 37 8.51 -6.53 -4.02
C LYS A 37 7.10 -5.92 -4.00
N LEU A 38 6.19 -6.49 -3.20
CA LEU A 38 4.83 -5.98 -3.03
C LEU A 38 4.79 -4.61 -2.35
N ILE A 39 5.56 -4.44 -1.26
CA ILE A 39 5.67 -3.14 -0.58
C ILE A 39 6.22 -2.08 -1.53
N ASN A 40 7.20 -2.46 -2.37
CA ASN A 40 7.73 -1.56 -3.38
C ASN A 40 6.65 -1.15 -4.40
N ALA A 41 5.85 -2.10 -4.88
CA ALA A 41 4.78 -1.89 -5.85
C ALA A 41 3.67 -0.94 -5.37
N LEU A 42 3.58 -0.63 -4.07
CA LEU A 42 2.71 0.44 -3.56
C LEU A 42 3.06 1.83 -4.12
N ARG A 43 4.26 2.00 -4.68
CA ARG A 43 4.74 3.22 -5.33
C ARG A 43 4.53 3.23 -6.85
N HIS A 44 3.96 2.17 -7.42
CA HIS A 44 3.78 2.02 -8.86
C HIS A 44 2.87 3.12 -9.43
N THR A 45 3.07 3.46 -10.70
CA THR A 45 2.30 4.51 -11.40
C THR A 45 0.94 4.01 -11.89
N GLU A 46 0.88 2.75 -12.31
CA GLU A 46 -0.35 2.06 -12.74
C GLU A 46 -1.26 1.73 -11.54
N PRO A 47 -2.50 2.27 -11.47
CA PRO A 47 -3.37 2.15 -10.30
C PRO A 47 -3.80 0.74 -9.91
N GLU A 48 -4.04 -0.16 -10.87
CA GLU A 48 -4.45 -1.54 -10.59
C GLU A 48 -3.32 -2.32 -9.93
N THR A 49 -2.08 -2.09 -10.33
CA THR A 49 -0.88 -2.65 -9.69
C THR A 49 -0.77 -2.21 -8.24
N VAL A 50 -0.96 -0.91 -7.97
CA VAL A 50 -0.96 -0.37 -6.60
C VAL A 50 -2.07 -1.02 -5.76
N LEU A 51 -3.29 -1.08 -6.29
CA LEU A 51 -4.43 -1.68 -5.61
C LEU A 51 -4.20 -3.17 -5.31
N ARG A 52 -3.67 -3.92 -6.28
CA ARG A 52 -3.32 -5.33 -6.12
C ARG A 52 -2.26 -5.51 -5.04
N ALA A 53 -1.23 -4.66 -5.03
CA ALA A 53 -0.21 -4.69 -3.99
C ALA A 53 -0.82 -4.43 -2.60
N VAL A 54 -1.70 -3.41 -2.47
CA VAL A 54 -2.43 -3.11 -1.22
C VAL A 54 -3.18 -4.34 -0.70
N TYR A 55 -3.96 -5.02 -1.55
CA TYR A 55 -4.70 -6.20 -1.10
C TYR A 55 -3.79 -7.35 -0.70
N ILE A 56 -2.75 -7.65 -1.47
CA ILE A 56 -1.89 -8.80 -1.19
C ILE A 56 -1.13 -8.59 0.12
N VAL A 57 -0.60 -7.37 0.40
CA VAL A 57 0.09 -7.12 1.68
C VAL A 57 -0.85 -7.23 2.89
N GLY A 58 -2.13 -6.90 2.73
CA GLY A 58 -3.17 -7.13 3.75
C GLY A 58 -3.38 -8.61 4.04
N ARG A 59 -3.51 -9.43 2.99
CA ARG A 59 -3.66 -10.89 3.10
C ARG A 59 -2.45 -11.56 3.74
N LEU A 60 -1.26 -11.03 3.48
CA LEU A 60 -0.01 -11.48 4.13
C LEU A 60 0.12 -10.99 5.58
N LYS A 61 -0.78 -10.12 6.07
CA LYS A 61 -0.67 -9.45 7.37
C LYS A 61 0.68 -8.74 7.55
N SER A 62 1.18 -8.14 6.48
CA SER A 62 2.53 -7.55 6.47
C SER A 62 2.60 -6.32 7.37
N GLU A 63 3.17 -6.46 8.58
CA GLU A 63 3.42 -5.32 9.47
C GLU A 63 4.37 -4.30 8.84
N LYS A 64 5.32 -4.78 8.01
CA LYS A 64 6.27 -3.94 7.27
C LYS A 64 5.57 -3.02 6.26
N ALA A 65 4.38 -3.40 5.77
CA ALA A 65 3.62 -2.60 4.82
C ALA A 65 2.84 -1.45 5.48
N VAL A 66 2.67 -1.42 6.81
CA VAL A 66 1.82 -0.43 7.49
C VAL A 66 2.28 1.01 7.25
N LYS A 67 3.57 1.29 7.44
CA LYS A 67 4.13 2.63 7.18
C LYS A 67 3.97 3.04 5.70
N PRO A 68 4.38 2.20 4.71
CA PRO A 68 4.12 2.45 3.29
C PRO A 68 2.65 2.71 2.94
N LEU A 69 1.71 1.92 3.48
CA LEU A 69 0.28 2.08 3.26
C LEU A 69 -0.24 3.42 3.80
N ILE A 70 0.19 3.82 5.01
CA ILE A 70 -0.14 5.14 5.58
C ILE A 70 0.41 6.27 4.71
N THR A 71 1.64 6.15 4.21
CA THR A 71 2.21 7.14 3.28
C THR A 71 1.40 7.21 1.99
N LEU A 72 1.00 6.08 1.43
CA LEU A 72 0.17 6.02 0.22
C LEU A 72 -1.19 6.68 0.44
N PHE A 73 -1.86 6.39 1.56
CA PHE A 73 -3.15 7.00 1.93
C PHE A 73 -3.09 8.53 1.95
N LYS A 74 -2.01 9.09 2.50
CA LYS A 74 -1.81 10.54 2.60
C LYS A 74 -1.52 11.21 1.26
N LYS A 75 -0.98 10.47 0.29
CA LYS A 75 -0.57 11.00 -1.03
C LYS A 75 -1.64 10.84 -2.10
N THR A 76 -2.54 9.88 -1.96
CA THR A 76 -3.54 9.58 -3.00
C THR A 76 -4.82 10.40 -2.81
N ASP A 77 -5.34 10.93 -3.91
CA ASP A 77 -6.67 11.55 -3.97
C ASP A 77 -7.78 10.54 -4.32
N SER A 78 -7.41 9.29 -4.63
CA SER A 78 -8.37 8.25 -4.97
C SER A 78 -9.14 7.80 -3.73
N THR A 79 -10.42 8.17 -3.68
CA THR A 79 -11.37 7.72 -2.66
C THR A 79 -11.41 6.19 -2.55
N PHE A 80 -11.39 5.50 -3.69
CA PHE A 80 -11.42 4.05 -3.74
C PHE A 80 -10.16 3.43 -3.13
N LEU A 81 -8.98 3.97 -3.48
CA LEU A 81 -7.72 3.48 -2.92
C LEU A 81 -7.61 3.78 -1.43
N LYS A 82 -8.07 4.95 -0.97
CA LYS A 82 -8.15 5.27 0.47
C LYS A 82 -8.98 4.23 1.25
N ILE A 83 -10.15 3.85 0.74
CA ILE A 83 -11.00 2.82 1.36
C ILE A 83 -10.28 1.46 1.39
N ALA A 84 -9.66 1.06 0.29
CA ALA A 84 -8.90 -0.19 0.22
C ALA A 84 -7.76 -0.22 1.25
N ILE A 85 -7.04 0.89 1.41
CA ILE A 85 -5.97 1.02 2.40
C ILE A 85 -6.52 0.95 3.83
N LEU A 86 -7.63 1.62 4.15
CA LEU A 86 -8.22 1.53 5.49
C LEU A 86 -8.61 0.11 5.85
N ASN A 87 -9.27 -0.61 4.93
CA ASN A 87 -9.62 -2.02 5.12
C ASN A 87 -8.37 -2.91 5.26
N THR A 88 -7.32 -2.63 4.49
CA THR A 88 -6.05 -3.38 4.55
C THR A 88 -5.33 -3.15 5.88
N LEU A 89 -5.27 -1.91 6.36
CA LEU A 89 -4.69 -1.57 7.66
C LEU A 89 -5.47 -2.24 8.80
N TRP A 90 -6.80 -2.25 8.70
CA TRP A 90 -7.67 -2.97 9.63
C TRP A 90 -7.41 -4.47 9.59
N GLU A 91 -7.26 -5.03 8.40
CA GLU A 91 -6.95 -6.44 8.20
C GLU A 91 -5.61 -6.82 8.85
N ILE A 92 -4.56 -6.00 8.70
CA ILE A 92 -3.26 -6.22 9.35
C ILE A 92 -3.39 -6.18 10.88
N GLY A 93 -4.17 -5.24 11.42
CA GLY A 93 -4.64 -5.29 12.81
C GLY A 93 -3.61 -4.97 13.89
N ILE A 94 -2.43 -4.44 13.55
CA ILE A 94 -1.46 -3.99 14.57
C ILE A 94 -1.87 -2.64 15.20
N PRO A 95 -1.40 -2.31 16.42
CA PRO A 95 -1.80 -1.10 17.12
C PRO A 95 -1.63 0.19 16.30
N THR A 96 -0.51 0.34 15.58
CA THR A 96 -0.24 1.51 14.73
C THR A 96 -1.28 1.66 13.60
N SER A 97 -1.77 0.56 13.04
CA SER A 97 -2.81 0.59 12.01
C SER A 97 -4.14 1.05 12.58
N VAL A 98 -4.51 0.52 13.75
CA VAL A 98 -5.77 0.87 14.43
C VAL A 98 -5.76 2.34 14.84
N GLU A 99 -4.68 2.80 15.47
CA GLU A 99 -4.50 4.20 15.87
C GLU A 99 -4.64 5.15 14.67
N PHE A 100 -4.04 4.78 13.53
CA PHE A 100 -4.19 5.56 12.32
C PHE A 100 -5.65 5.65 11.84
N ILE A 101 -6.38 4.54 11.83
CA ILE A 101 -7.80 4.51 11.41
C ILE A 101 -8.66 5.36 12.35
N VAL A 102 -8.47 5.23 13.66
CA VAL A 102 -9.16 6.04 14.67
C VAL A 102 -8.88 7.52 14.44
N ASN A 103 -7.62 7.90 14.23
CA ASN A 103 -7.27 9.29 13.97
C ASN A 103 -7.92 9.82 12.66
N ARG A 104 -8.08 8.98 11.64
CA ARG A 104 -8.73 9.36 10.38
C ARG A 104 -10.25 9.46 10.46
N SER A 105 -10.90 8.85 11.46
CA SER A 105 -12.36 8.86 11.57
C SER A 105 -12.94 10.26 11.68
N ASP A 106 -12.21 11.19 12.29
CA ASP A 106 -12.66 12.57 12.48
C ASP A 106 -12.10 13.54 11.44
N LEU A 107 -11.00 13.18 10.78
CA LEU A 107 -10.30 14.04 9.84
C LEU A 107 -10.75 13.86 8.39
N GLU A 108 -11.23 12.68 8.02
CA GLU A 108 -11.75 12.44 6.67
C GLU A 108 -13.27 12.66 6.62
N VAL A 109 -13.73 13.19 5.48
CA VAL A 109 -15.15 13.43 5.20
C VAL A 109 -15.71 12.38 4.23
N GLY A 110 -17.03 12.41 4.02
CA GLY A 110 -17.69 11.56 3.03
C GLY A 110 -17.54 10.05 3.33
N ILE A 111 -17.39 9.25 2.27
CA ILE A 111 -17.35 7.79 2.38
C ILE A 111 -16.08 7.27 3.08
N VAL A 112 -14.95 7.97 2.92
CA VAL A 112 -13.68 7.59 3.57
C VAL A 112 -13.82 7.72 5.08
N GLY A 113 -14.30 8.88 5.56
CA GLY A 113 -14.56 9.09 6.99
C GLY A 113 -15.59 8.12 7.57
N ARG A 114 -16.68 7.83 6.83
CA ARG A 114 -17.66 6.82 7.26
C ARG A 114 -17.04 5.43 7.39
N THR A 115 -16.19 5.03 6.45
CA THR A 115 -15.47 3.75 6.50
C THR A 115 -14.56 3.69 7.73
N ALA A 116 -13.78 4.74 8.00
CA ALA A 116 -12.91 4.80 9.17
C ALA A 116 -13.71 4.69 10.49
N ARG A 117 -14.86 5.37 10.60
CA ARG A 117 -15.75 5.27 11.77
C ARG A 117 -16.33 3.87 11.95
N ASP A 118 -16.79 3.23 10.88
CA ASP A 118 -17.32 1.86 10.93
C ASP A 118 -16.26 0.85 11.39
N LEU A 119 -15.04 0.94 10.87
CA LEU A 119 -13.92 0.10 11.29
C LEU A 119 -13.57 0.32 12.77
N THR A 120 -13.55 1.57 13.23
CA THR A 120 -13.34 1.91 14.65
C THR A 120 -14.45 1.37 15.54
N TYR A 121 -15.71 1.44 15.13
CA TYR A 121 -16.83 0.89 15.90
C TYR A 121 -16.70 -0.64 16.08
N ARG A 122 -16.32 -1.36 15.01
CA ARG A 122 -16.04 -2.81 15.07
C ARG A 122 -14.89 -3.16 16.02
N HIS A 123 -13.93 -2.27 16.22
CA HIS A 123 -12.85 -2.45 17.19
C HIS A 123 -13.39 -2.44 18.62
N ILE A 124 -14.21 -1.42 18.94
CA ILE A 124 -14.78 -1.25 20.28
C ILE A 124 -15.64 -2.46 20.65
N THR A 125 -16.47 -2.96 19.74
CA THR A 125 -17.38 -4.08 20.02
C THR A 125 -16.70 -5.45 20.12
N LYS A 126 -15.49 -5.63 19.58
CA LYS A 126 -14.70 -6.86 19.71
C LYS A 126 -13.81 -6.90 20.97
N SER A 127 -13.62 -5.76 21.62
CA SER A 127 -12.73 -5.60 22.77
C SER A 127 -13.44 -5.78 24.13
N GLN A 128 -14.76 -6.04 24.09
CA GLN A 128 -15.64 -6.43 25.19
C GLN A 128 -15.94 -7.92 25.09
#